data_AF-A0A4R3QYJ3-F1
#
_entry.id   AF-A0A4R3QYJ3-F1
#
_cell.length_a   1.000
_cell.length_b   1.000
_cell.length_c   1.000
_cell.angle_alpha   90.00
_cell.angle_beta   90.00
_cell.angle_gamma   90.00
#
_symmetry.space_group_name_H-M   'P 1'
#
loop_
_entity.id
_entity.type
_entity.pdbx_description
1 polymer ?
#
loop_
_entity_poly.entity_id
_entity_poly.type
_entity_poly.pdbx_seq_one_letter_code
_entity_poly.pdbx_strand_id
1 'polypeptide(L)' 'MLLAFILGPMMEEFLRRTLLLSKGDPSVFLTRPLSAVLLGIAAILLVLVVLPAVRRRRDEAFQEE' A
#
# COMPACT_ATOMS: atom_id res chain seq x y z
N MET A 1 10.09 0.90 -19.38
CA MET A 1 8.66 1.23 -19.55
C MET A 1 7.78 0.01 -19.85
N LEU A 2 8.26 -1.00 -20.60
CA LEU A 2 7.51 -2.25 -20.83
C LEU A 2 7.11 -2.98 -19.53
N LEU A 3 7.99 -3.00 -18.52
CA LEU A 3 7.68 -3.65 -17.23
C LEU A 3 6.45 -3.08 -16.55
N ALA A 4 6.31 -1.76 -16.45
CA ALA A 4 5.13 -1.14 -15.84
C ALA A 4 3.83 -1.44 -16.62
N PHE A 5 3.93 -1.49 -17.95
CA PHE A 5 2.82 -1.81 -18.83
C PHE A 5 2.35 -3.27 -18.70
N ILE A 6 3.26 -4.19 -18.35
CA ILE A 6 2.93 -5.60 -18.09
C ILE A 6 2.51 -5.81 -16.64
N LEU A 7 3.16 -5.11 -15.70
CA LEU A 7 2.88 -5.25 -14.27
C LEU A 7 1.48 -4.78 -13.92
N GLY A 8 1.01 -3.67 -14.51
CA GLY A 8 -0.32 -3.13 -14.26
C GLY A 8 -1.44 -4.15 -14.49
N PRO A 9 -1.57 -4.71 -15.72
CA PRO A 9 -2.56 -5.74 -16.03
C PRO A 9 -2.44 -6.99 -15.15
N MET A 10 -1.22 -7.45 -14.87
CA MET A 10 -1.03 -8.61 -13.97
C MET A 10 -1.52 -8.31 -12.55
N MET A 11 -1.25 -7.12 -12.03
CA MET A 11 -1.73 -6.71 -10.70
C MET A 11 -3.26 -6.65 -10.64
N GLU A 12 -3.90 -6.09 -11.66
CA GLU A 12 -5.37 -6.07 -11.74
C GLU A 12 -5.96 -7.48 -11.82
N GLU A 13 -5.34 -8.36 -12.60
CA GLU A 13 -5.78 -9.75 -12.72
C GLU A 13 -5.69 -10.48 -11.37
N PHE A 14 -4.59 -10.35 -10.63
CA PHE A 14 -4.46 -10.94 -9.30
C PHE A 14 -5.44 -10.35 -8.29
N LEU A 15 -5.66 -9.03 -8.31
CA LEU A 15 -6.65 -8.37 -7.45
C LEU A 15 -8.06 -8.87 -7.75
N ARG A 16 -8.47 -8.85 -9.02
CA ARG A 16 -9.78 -9.30 -9.49
C ARG A 16 -10.00 -10.77 -9.15
N ARG A 17 -9.01 -11.63 -9.40
CA ARG A 17 -9.07 -13.06 -9.09
C ARG A 17 -9.27 -13.30 -7.59
N THR A 18 -8.55 -12.56 -6.75
CA THR A 18 -8.66 -12.67 -5.29
C THR A 18 -10.05 -12.24 -4.81
N LEU A 19 -10.56 -11.11 -5.33
CA LEU A 19 -11.90 -10.62 -5.00
C LEU A 19 -13.00 -11.55 -5.50
N LEU A 20 -12.90 -12.10 -6.71
CA LEU A 20 -13.86 -13.09 -7.20
C LEU A 20 -13.88 -14.35 -6.31
N LEU A 21 -12.70 -14.80 -5.85
CA LEU A 21 -12.59 -15.93 -4.91
C LEU A 21 -13.19 -15.62 -3.54
N SER A 22 -13.12 -14.37 -3.08
CA SER A 22 -13.74 -13.90 -1.83
C SER A 22 -15.20 -13.43 -2.01
N LYS A 23 -15.82 -13.68 -3.17
CA LYS A 23 -17.19 -13.23 -3.50
C LYS A 23 -17.36 -11.70 -3.46
N GLY A 24 -16.31 -10.97 -3.76
CA GLY A 24 -16.26 -9.51 -3.77
C GLY A 24 -15.94 -8.89 -2.42
N ASP A 25 -15.64 -9.69 -1.38
CA ASP A 25 -15.36 -9.16 -0.04
C ASP A 25 -13.88 -8.72 0.10
N PRO A 26 -13.60 -7.42 0.30
CA PRO A 26 -12.25 -6.90 0.52
C PRO A 26 -11.72 -7.23 1.92
N SER A 27 -12.56 -7.68 2.86
CA SER A 27 -12.11 -8.14 4.17
C SER A 27 -11.15 -9.32 4.08
N VAL A 28 -11.08 -10.02 2.92
CA VAL A 28 -10.15 -11.11 2.66
C VAL A 28 -8.68 -10.72 2.88
N PHE A 29 -8.33 -9.45 2.66
CA PHE A 29 -6.98 -8.94 2.90
C PHE A 29 -6.63 -8.83 4.40
N LEU A 30 -7.65 -8.74 5.27
CA LEU A 30 -7.50 -8.68 6.73
C LEU A 30 -7.74 -10.05 7.40
N THR A 31 -8.62 -10.89 6.83
CA THR A 31 -8.94 -12.21 7.38
C THR A 31 -7.91 -13.27 7.01
N ARG A 32 -7.19 -13.13 5.88
CA ARG A 32 -6.08 -14.01 5.50
C ARG A 32 -4.80 -13.57 6.24
N PRO A 33 -4.21 -14.42 7.11
CA PRO A 33 -3.08 -14.01 7.96
C PRO A 33 -1.86 -13.56 7.17
N LEU A 34 -1.55 -14.22 6.05
CA LEU A 34 -0.45 -13.82 5.16
C LEU A 34 -0.66 -12.42 4.56
N SER A 35 -1.87 -12.15 4.10
CA SER A 35 -2.19 -10.86 3.47
C SER A 35 -2.20 -9.73 4.49
N ALA A 36 -2.75 -10.00 5.68
CA ALA A 36 -2.75 -9.07 6.80
C ALA A 36 -1.32 -8.72 7.27
N VAL A 37 -0.43 -9.72 7.37
CA VAL A 37 0.99 -9.49 7.73
C VAL A 37 1.69 -8.65 6.66
N LEU A 38 1.52 -8.96 5.37
CA LEU A 38 2.13 -8.17 4.29
C LEU A 38 1.61 -6.73 4.27
N LEU A 39 0.30 -6.53 4.45
CA LEU A 39 -0.31 -5.21 4.52
C LEU A 39 0.19 -4.43 5.76
N GLY A 40 0.36 -5.11 6.89
CA GLY A 40 0.96 -4.54 8.10
C GLY A 40 2.40 -4.09 7.89
N ILE A 41 3.24 -4.92 7.25
CA ILE A 41 4.62 -4.55 6.90
C ILE A 41 4.63 -3.34 5.96
N ALA A 42 3.79 -3.34 4.92
CA ALA A 42 3.68 -2.22 3.99
C ALA A 42 3.28 -0.92 4.69
N ALA A 43 2.31 -0.98 5.61
CA ALA A 43 1.88 0.17 6.40
C ALA A 43 3.00 0.68 7.32
N ILE A 44 3.76 -0.21 7.97
CA ILE A 44 4.91 0.18 8.81
C ILE A 44 5.96 0.89 7.97
N LEU A 45 6.32 0.33 6.81
CA LEU A 45 7.29 0.96 5.91
C LEU A 45 6.80 2.33 5.41
N LEU A 46 5.52 2.43 5.05
CA LEU A 46 4.91 3.71 4.65
C LEU A 46 5.03 4.75 5.78
N VAL A 47 4.70 4.37 7.02
CA VAL A 47 4.82 5.27 8.18
C VAL A 47 6.28 5.68 8.39
N LEU A 48 7.23 4.75 8.34
CA LEU A 48 8.66 5.05 8.52
C LEU A 48 9.20 6.05 7.49
N VAL A 49 8.70 6.02 6.26
CA VAL A 49 9.11 6.95 5.19
C VAL A 49 8.37 8.28 5.27
N VAL A 50 7.06 8.25 5.50
CA VAL A 50 6.20 9.44 5.49
C VAL A 50 6.38 10.28 6.76
N LEU A 51 6.53 9.67 7.94
CA LEU A 51 6.65 10.38 9.21
C LEU A 51 7.81 11.40 9.27
N PRO A 52 9.06 11.07 8.89
CA PRO A 52 10.16 12.04 8.85
C PRO A 52 9.96 13.09 7.74
N ALA A 53 9.40 12.71 6.59
CA ALA A 53 9.12 13.66 5.50
C ALA A 53 8.09 14.71 5.91
N VAL A 54 7.03 14.30 6.63
CA VAL A 54 6.00 15.20 7.17
C VAL A 54 6.55 16.06 8.31
N ARG A 55 7.39 15.50 9.20
CA ARG A 55 8.02 16.26 10.29
C ARG A 55 8.97 17.34 9.78
N ARG A 56 9.83 17.00 8.82
CA ARG A 56 10.79 17.94 8.23
C ARG A 56 10.12 19.07 7.43
N ARG A 57 9.04 18.75 6.70
CA ARG A 57 8.17 19.74 6.06
C ARG A 57 7.56 20.72 7.07
N ARG A 58 7.22 20.25 8.27
CA ARG A 58 6.75 21.13 9.35
C ARG A 58 7.87 22.03 9.86
N ASP A 59 9.06 21.50 10.11
CA ASP A 59 10.18 22.32 10.60
C ASP A 59 10.56 23.42 9.58
N GLU A 60 10.57 23.10 8.29
CA GLU A 60 10.80 24.08 7.21
C GLU A 60 9.67 25.14 7.14
N ALA A 61 8.41 24.74 7.33
CA ALA A 61 7.27 25.66 7.32
C ALA A 61 7.16 26.56 8.57
N PHE A 62 7.82 26.20 9.68
CA PHE A 62 7.85 26.99 10.92
C PHE A 62 9.11 27.88 11.05
N GLN A 63 10.10 27.75 10.13
CA GLN A 63 11.32 28.57 10.11
C GLN A 63 11.21 29.79 9.19
N GLU A 64 10.08 29.97 8.49
CA GLU A 64 9.80 31.13 7.64
C GLU A 64 9.05 32.28 8.37
N GLU A 65 8.93 32.25 9.72
CA GLU A 65 8.44 33.40 10.51
C GLU A 65 9.55 34.14 11.28
#